data_AF-A0A662MY17-F1
#
_entry.id   AF-A0A662MY17-F1
#
_cell.length_a   1.000
_cell.length_b   1.000
_cell.length_c   1.000
_cell.angle_alpha   90.00
_cell.angle_beta   90.00
_cell.angle_gamma   90.00
#
_symmetry.space_group_name_H-M   'P 1'
#
loop_
_entity.id
_entity.type
_entity.pdbx_description
1 polymer ?
#
loop_
_entity_poly.entity_id
_entity_poly.type
_entity_poly.pdbx_seq_one_letter_code
_entity_poly.pdbx_strand_id
1 'polypeptide(L)'
;MLAGNPVLMGREKPLSKEEIAQALRWAIEAELDAINFYEQFAGLIEDEKIKHVFLDVANEEKEHVGEFLALLLNLDPELGKYIKNGFEEVEEETGIKTKI
;
A
#
# COMPACT_ATOMS: atom_id res chain seq x y z
N MET A 1 5.73 14.45 3.07
CA MET A 1 4.28 14.17 3.13
C MET A 1 3.47 15.46 3.23
N LEU A 2 2.27 15.40 2.66
CA LEU A 2 1.12 16.33 2.74
C LEU A 2 1.17 17.61 1.88
N ALA A 3 1.11 17.43 0.56
CA ALA A 3 0.17 18.26 -0.20
C ALA A 3 -1.22 18.06 0.44
N GLY A 4 -1.93 19.15 0.74
CA GLY A 4 -3.19 19.08 1.50
C GLY A 4 -4.14 18.01 0.96
N ASN A 5 -4.65 17.16 1.85
CA ASN A 5 -5.55 16.07 1.51
C ASN A 5 -6.72 16.62 0.65
N PRO A 6 -6.84 16.25 -0.63
CA PRO A 6 -7.86 16.79 -1.55
C PRO A 6 -9.30 16.52 -1.08
N VAL A 7 -9.50 15.59 -0.14
CA VAL A 7 -10.80 15.26 0.45
C VAL A 7 -11.29 16.30 1.46
N LEU A 8 -10.40 17.13 2.03
CA LEU A 8 -10.70 17.96 3.21
C LEU A 8 -11.02 19.44 2.93
N MET A 9 -11.15 19.87 1.67
CA MET A 9 -11.49 21.27 1.37
C MET A 9 -12.94 21.42 0.89
N GLY A 10 -13.83 21.91 1.77
CA GLY A 10 -15.11 22.51 1.41
C GLY A 10 -16.14 21.61 0.72
N ARG A 11 -16.09 20.29 0.95
CA ARG A 11 -16.92 19.32 0.25
C ARG A 11 -18.36 19.27 0.80
N GLU A 12 -19.36 19.36 -0.06
CA GLU A 12 -20.79 19.24 0.32
C GLU A 12 -21.39 17.83 0.15
N LYS A 13 -20.74 16.93 -0.61
CA LYS A 13 -21.26 15.58 -0.93
C LYS A 13 -20.34 14.47 -0.39
N PRO A 14 -20.75 13.21 -0.26
CA PRO A 14 -19.84 12.07 0.01
C PRO A 14 -18.98 11.71 -1.21
N LEU A 15 -17.85 11.01 -1.02
CA LEU A 15 -16.95 10.55 -2.10
C LEU A 15 -17.67 9.72 -3.17
N SER A 16 -17.34 9.95 -4.44
CA SER A 16 -17.73 9.08 -5.55
C SER A 16 -16.97 7.77 -5.49
N LYS A 17 -17.40 6.79 -6.29
CA LYS A 17 -16.71 5.50 -6.40
C LYS A 17 -15.26 5.67 -6.87
N GLU A 18 -15.03 6.56 -7.82
CA GLU A 18 -13.71 6.87 -8.39
C GLU A 18 -12.81 7.55 -7.35
N GLU A 19 -13.36 8.48 -6.57
CA GLU A 19 -12.62 9.15 -5.50
C GLU A 19 -12.28 8.20 -4.35
N ILE A 20 -13.15 7.23 -4.04
CA ILE A 20 -12.84 6.16 -3.07
C ILE A 20 -11.70 5.29 -3.61
N ALA A 21 -11.73 4.89 -4.88
CA ALA A 21 -10.62 4.14 -5.49
C ALA A 21 -9.30 4.92 -5.41
N GLN A 22 -9.34 6.24 -5.63
CA GLN A 22 -8.18 7.11 -5.47
C GLN A 22 -7.69 7.16 -4.01
N ALA A 23 -8.60 7.29 -3.05
CA ALA A 23 -8.26 7.28 -1.63
C ALA A 23 -7.60 5.96 -1.19
N LEU A 24 -8.08 4.82 -1.71
CA LEU A 24 -7.47 3.51 -1.47
C LEU A 24 -6.04 3.40 -2.04
N ARG A 25 -5.79 3.98 -3.23
CA ARG A 25 -4.42 4.04 -3.78
C ARG A 25 -3.49 4.88 -2.91
N TRP A 26 -3.97 6.01 -2.39
CA TRP A 26 -3.19 6.83 -1.45
C TRP A 26 -2.96 6.14 -0.10
N ALA A 27 -3.94 5.35 0.38
CA ALA A 27 -3.75 4.54 1.58
C ALA A 27 -2.63 3.51 1.38
N ILE A 28 -2.64 2.77 0.26
CA ILE A 28 -1.57 1.83 -0.09
C ILE A 28 -0.20 2.53 -0.18
N GLU A 29 -0.13 3.72 -0.78
CA GLU A 29 1.09 4.52 -0.83
C GLU A 29 1.60 4.88 0.57
N ALA A 30 0.70 5.31 1.47
CA ALA A 30 1.05 5.64 2.84
C ALA A 30 1.58 4.43 3.62
N GLU A 31 0.96 3.26 3.47
CA GLU A 31 1.44 2.04 4.13
C GLU A 31 2.80 1.60 3.60
N LEU A 32 3.04 1.69 2.28
CA LEU A 32 4.35 1.40 1.69
C LEU A 32 5.44 2.37 2.17
N ASP A 33 5.12 3.65 2.37
CA ASP A 33 6.04 4.63 2.97
C ASP A 33 6.34 4.28 4.44
N ALA A 34 5.31 3.90 5.20
CA ALA A 34 5.44 3.49 6.59
C ALA A 34 6.32 2.24 6.76
N ILE A 35 6.13 1.21 5.91
CA ILE A 35 6.98 0.01 5.88
C ILE A 35 8.45 0.40 5.70
N ASN A 36 8.75 1.20 4.67
CA ASN A 36 10.12 1.63 4.39
C ASN A 36 10.70 2.43 5.56
N PHE A 37 9.91 3.33 6.14
CA PHE A 37 10.32 4.18 7.25
C PHE A 37 10.68 3.38 8.50
N TYR A 38 9.82 2.44 8.90
CA TYR A 38 10.05 1.62 10.09
C TYR A 38 11.18 0.62 9.90
N GLU A 39 11.29 -0.03 8.74
CA GLU A 39 12.40 -0.96 8.45
C GLU A 39 13.76 -0.25 8.40
N GLN A 40 13.82 0.96 7.84
CA GLN A 40 15.05 1.76 7.84
C GLN A 40 15.49 2.13 9.26
N PHE A 41 14.56 2.53 10.13
CA PHE A 41 14.90 2.81 11.53
C PHE A 41 15.30 1.55 12.29
N ALA A 42 14.60 0.44 12.10
CA ALA A 42 14.97 -0.83 12.70
C ALA A 42 16.41 -1.22 12.35
N GLY A 43 16.85 -0.97 11.11
CA GLY A 43 18.23 -1.21 10.66
C GLY A 43 19.30 -0.34 11.33
N LEU A 44 18.90 0.79 11.97
CA LEU A 44 19.79 1.72 12.65
C LEU A 44 19.75 1.59 14.19
N ILE A 45 18.87 0.75 14.73
CA ILE A 45 18.69 0.58 16.19
C ILE A 45 19.51 -0.62 16.69
N GLU A 46 20.35 -0.40 17.71
CA GLU A 46 21.13 -1.47 18.34
C GLU A 46 20.33 -2.25 19.41
N ASP A 47 19.40 -1.59 20.10
CA ASP A 47 18.57 -2.25 21.12
C ASP A 47 17.56 -3.21 20.45
N GLU A 48 17.78 -4.51 20.63
CA GLU A 48 16.98 -5.57 20.00
C GLU A 48 15.50 -5.53 20.39
N LYS A 49 15.15 -5.05 21.59
CA LYS A 49 13.74 -4.95 22.01
C LYS A 49 13.05 -3.81 21.29
N ILE A 50 13.73 -2.68 21.12
CA ILE A 50 13.17 -1.53 20.38
C ILE A 50 13.09 -1.87 18.90
N LYS A 51 14.14 -2.46 18.32
CA LYS A 51 14.16 -2.95 16.93
C LYS A 51 13.00 -3.90 16.65
N HIS A 52 12.74 -4.83 17.56
CA HIS A 52 11.63 -5.77 17.42
C HIS A 52 10.29 -5.06 17.26
N VAL A 53 10.00 -4.03 18.06
CA VAL A 53 8.75 -3.26 17.95
C VAL A 53 8.64 -2.56 16.59
N PHE A 54 9.71 -1.92 16.10
CA PHE A 54 9.69 -1.30 14.77
C PHE A 54 9.42 -2.31 13.65
N LEU A 55 10.03 -3.49 13.72
CA LEU A 55 9.81 -4.55 12.73
C LEU A 55 8.40 -5.15 12.83
N ASP A 56 7.85 -5.26 14.04
CA ASP A 56 6.50 -5.77 14.26
C ASP A 56 5.46 -4.83 13.65
N VAL A 57 5.56 -3.52 13.95
CA VAL A 57 4.72 -2.49 13.33
C VAL A 57 4.88 -2.50 11.81
N ALA A 58 6.10 -2.59 11.28
CA ALA A 58 6.33 -2.68 9.84
C ALA A 58 5.65 -3.92 9.20
N ASN A 59 5.47 -5.00 9.94
CA ASN A 59 4.75 -6.17 9.43
C ASN A 59 3.23 -5.98 9.46
N GLU A 60 2.69 -5.29 10.47
CA GLU A 60 1.27 -4.90 10.49
C GLU A 60 0.92 -4.01 9.28
N GLU A 61 1.77 -3.04 8.94
CA GLU A 61 1.53 -2.19 7.76
C GLU A 61 1.53 -2.98 6.44
N LYS A 62 2.28 -4.09 6.34
CA LYS A 62 2.23 -4.99 5.17
C LYS A 62 0.89 -5.69 5.06
N GLU A 63 0.26 -6.04 6.19
CA GLU A 63 -1.09 -6.58 6.19
C GLU A 63 -2.09 -5.51 5.74
N HIS A 64 -1.95 -4.27 6.21
CA HIS A 64 -2.79 -3.13 5.80
C HIS A 64 -2.70 -2.84 4.28
N VAL A 65 -1.52 -2.97 3.67
CA VAL A 65 -1.38 -2.93 2.19
C VAL A 65 -2.32 -3.94 1.53
N GLY A 66 -2.36 -5.17 2.06
CA GLY A 66 -3.24 -6.24 1.58
C GLY A 66 -4.72 -5.90 1.72
N GLU A 67 -5.12 -5.36 2.88
CA GLU A 67 -6.51 -4.95 3.13
C GLU A 67 -7.00 -3.87 2.15
N PHE A 68 -6.21 -2.80 1.97
CA PHE A 68 -6.58 -1.74 1.05
C PHE A 68 -6.54 -2.18 -0.41
N LEU A 69 -5.57 -3.01 -0.80
CA LEU A 69 -5.51 -3.58 -2.14
C LEU A 69 -6.73 -4.46 -2.43
N ALA A 70 -7.16 -5.29 -1.48
CA ALA A 70 -8.35 -6.13 -1.64
C ALA A 70 -9.61 -5.29 -1.90
N LEU A 71 -9.81 -4.20 -1.15
CA LEU A 71 -10.92 -3.27 -1.36
C LEU A 71 -10.81 -2.55 -2.72
N LEU A 72 -9.61 -2.11 -3.09
CA LEU A 72 -9.36 -1.44 -4.36
C LEU A 72 -9.68 -2.33 -5.55
N LEU A 73 -9.25 -3.59 -5.52
CA LEU A 73 -9.54 -4.58 -6.56
C LEU A 73 -11.02 -4.93 -6.66
N ASN A 74 -11.74 -4.94 -5.54
CA ASN A 74 -13.19 -5.11 -5.53
C ASN A 74 -13.90 -3.93 -6.21
N LEU A 75 -13.41 -2.71 -5.95
CA LEU A 75 -14.02 -1.48 -6.46
C LEU A 75 -13.67 -1.21 -7.93
N ASP A 76 -12.44 -1.55 -8.33
CA ASP A 76 -11.85 -1.35 -9.65
C ASP A 76 -11.35 -2.68 -10.26
N PRO A 77 -12.26 -3.50 -10.82
CA PRO A 77 -11.91 -4.79 -11.43
C PRO A 77 -11.04 -4.67 -12.69
N GLU A 78 -11.02 -3.50 -13.32
CA GLU A 78 -10.17 -3.26 -14.50
C GLU A 78 -8.70 -3.16 -14.08
N LEU A 79 -8.40 -2.43 -13.00
CA LEU A 79 -7.07 -2.44 -12.39
C LEU A 79 -6.61 -3.86 -12.03
N GLY A 80 -7.51 -4.70 -11.53
CA GLY A 80 -7.19 -6.10 -11.23
C GLY A 80 -6.71 -6.90 -12.44
N LYS A 81 -7.23 -6.62 -13.64
CA LYS A 81 -6.73 -7.25 -14.88
C LYS A 81 -5.31 -6.80 -15.20
N TYR A 82 -5.02 -5.50 -15.08
CA TYR A 82 -3.69 -4.96 -15.32
C TYR A 82 -2.66 -5.48 -14.31
N ILE A 83 -3.03 -5.59 -13.03
CA ILE A 83 -2.17 -6.20 -12.01
C ILE A 83 -1.87 -7.65 -12.37
N LYS A 84 -2.88 -8.45 -12.74
CA LYS A 84 -2.65 -9.83 -13.19
C LYS A 84 -1.68 -9.91 -14.37
N ASN A 85 -1.86 -9.06 -15.38
CA ASN A 85 -0.98 -9.02 -16.55
C ASN A 85 0.46 -8.65 -16.15
N GLY A 86 0.65 -7.70 -15.23
CA GLY A 86 1.99 -7.33 -14.76
C GLY A 86 2.72 -8.48 -14.06
N PHE A 87 2.00 -9.38 -13.39
CA PHE A 87 2.59 -10.58 -12.79
C PHE A 87 3.04 -11.57 -13.86
N GLU A 88 2.23 -11.76 -14.90
CA GLU A 88 2.58 -12.59 -16.06
C GLU A 88 3.77 -12.01 -16.81
N GLU A 89 3.81 -10.69 -17.03
CA GLU A 89 4.89 -9.98 -17.71
C GLU A 89 6.24 -10.14 -16.97
N VAL A 90 6.26 -10.07 -15.64
CA VAL A 90 7.49 -10.35 -14.87
C VAL A 90 7.99 -11.77 -15.08
N GLU A 91 7.11 -12.78 -15.10
CA GLU A 91 7.51 -14.17 -15.38
C GLU A 91 8.05 -14.31 -16.81
N GLU A 92 7.41 -13.68 -17.80
CA GLU A 92 7.84 -13.70 -19.19
C GLU A 92 9.20 -13.02 -19.42
N GLU A 93 9.42 -11.84 -18.83
CA GLU A 93 10.63 -11.06 -19.04
C GLU A 93 11.84 -11.57 -18.23
N THR A 94 11.60 -12.09 -17.02
CA THR A 94 12.68 -12.39 -16.06
C THR A 94 12.78 -13.87 -15.68
N GLY A 95 11.74 -14.67 -15.95
CA GLY A 95 11.62 -16.05 -15.47
C GLY A 95 11.28 -16.18 -13.98
N ILE A 96 11.07 -15.06 -13.27
CA ILE A 96 10.70 -15.07 -11.84
C ILE A 96 9.22 -15.41 -11.69
N LYS A 97 8.93 -16.50 -10.99
CA LYS A 97 7.54 -16.89 -10.69
C LYS A 97 7.02 -16.16 -9.46
N THR A 98 6.11 -15.22 -9.67
CA THR A 98 5.43 -14.49 -8.59
C THR A 98 4.29 -15.30 -7.99
N LYS A 99 4.13 -15.26 -6.66
CA LYS A 99 2.99 -15.84 -5.94
C LYS A 99 2.51 -14.83 -4.89
N ILE A 100 1.20 -14.61 -4.83
CA ILE A 100 0.50 -13.91 -3.75
C ILE A 100 -0.58 -14.84 -3.23
#